data_AF-A0A183DRI3-F1
#
_entry.id   AF-A0A183DRI3-F1
#
_cell.length_a   1.000
_cell.length_b   1.000
_cell.length_c   1.000
_cell.angle_alpha   90.00
_cell.angle_beta   90.00
_cell.angle_gamma   90.00
#
_symmetry.space_group_name_H-M   'P 1'
#
loop_
_entity.id
_entity.type
_entity.pdbx_description
1 polymer ?
#
loop_
_entity_poly.entity_id
_entity_poly.type
_entity_poly.pdbx_seq_one_letter_code
_entity_poly.pdbx_strand_id
1 'polypeptide(L)'
;MSSLMEVSVPLNTCSKVFVQRDYSRGLGVQFETAFPSALDGKVSKQQWEHTITTLNSYYNAAEEVCCTTTQYEKALTKITDFLAEQNRNVYLPAGLFLTDPIERGLRVVKHFLNINFKITG
;
A
#
# COMPACT_ATOMS: atom_id res chain seq x y z
N MET A 1 -1.87 2.96 36.09
CA MET A 1 -2.53 2.36 34.91
C MET A 1 -2.37 3.34 33.77
N SER A 2 -1.45 3.03 32.86
CA SER A 2 -0.97 3.90 31.79
C SER A 2 -2.06 4.11 30.74
N SER A 3 -2.45 5.37 30.55
CA SER A 3 -3.39 5.81 29.51
C SER A 3 -2.75 5.59 28.14
N LEU A 4 -3.40 4.80 27.28
CA LEU A 4 -3.05 4.68 25.86
C LEU A 4 -3.24 6.06 25.23
N MET A 5 -2.14 6.70 24.88
CA MET A 5 -2.16 7.93 24.09
C MET A 5 -2.65 7.55 22.69
N GLU A 6 -3.92 7.83 22.41
CA GLU A 6 -4.45 7.79 21.06
C GLU A 6 -3.81 8.98 20.32
N VAL A 7 -2.75 8.70 19.56
CA VAL A 7 -2.02 9.71 18.79
C VAL A 7 -2.93 10.18 17.65
N SER A 8 -3.72 11.23 17.89
CA SER A 8 -4.52 11.88 16.85
C SER A 8 -3.61 12.81 16.02
N VAL A 9 -2.91 12.26 15.03
CA VAL A 9 -2.26 13.11 14.02
C VAL A 9 -3.36 13.75 13.16
N PRO A 10 -3.43 15.09 13.06
CA PRO A 10 -4.37 15.75 12.14
C PRO A 10 -4.03 15.34 10.70
N LEU A 11 -4.87 14.48 10.10
CA LEU A 11 -4.65 13.89 8.76
C LEU A 11 -4.67 14.91 7.60
N ASN A 12 -4.89 16.18 7.89
CA ASN A 12 -5.10 17.29 6.96
C ASN A 12 -3.81 18.05 6.58
N THR A 13 -2.68 17.81 7.25
CA THR A 13 -1.35 18.36 6.86
C THR A 13 -0.43 17.32 6.22
N CYS A 14 -0.93 16.10 5.95
CA CYS A 14 -0.11 15.02 5.42
C CYS A 14 0.10 15.13 3.91
N SER A 15 1.37 15.27 3.47
CA SER A 15 1.73 15.15 2.05
C SER A 15 1.45 13.73 1.55
N LYS A 16 0.76 13.60 0.41
CA LYS A 16 0.43 12.31 -0.18
C LYS A 16 1.36 12.00 -1.35
N VAL A 17 1.99 10.83 -1.34
CA VAL A 17 2.71 10.28 -2.48
C VAL A 17 1.82 9.22 -3.12
N PHE A 18 1.56 9.38 -4.42
CA PHE A 18 0.78 8.45 -5.20
C PHE A 18 1.72 7.60 -6.03
N VAL A 19 1.56 6.28 -5.93
CA VAL A 19 2.27 5.34 -6.82
C VAL A 19 1.31 4.97 -7.94
N GLN A 20 1.71 5.28 -9.16
CA GLN A 20 0.91 5.04 -10.35
C GLN A 20 0.88 3.56 -10.71
N ARG A 21 -0.15 3.17 -11.46
CA ARG A 21 -0.22 1.87 -12.10
C ARG A 21 0.71 1.79 -13.29
N ASP A 22 1.32 0.62 -13.43
CA ASP A 22 2.02 0.22 -14.63
C ASP A 22 1.05 -0.55 -15.56
N TYR A 23 0.63 0.08 -16.66
CA TYR A 23 -0.27 -0.51 -17.65
C TYR A 23 0.47 -1.31 -18.74
N SER A 24 1.80 -1.36 -18.72
CA SER A 24 2.58 -2.06 -19.76
C SER A 24 2.29 -3.56 -19.81
N ARG A 25 1.81 -4.14 -18.70
CA ARG A 25 1.49 -5.57 -18.56
C ARG A 25 -0.02 -5.89 -18.69
N GLY A 26 -0.82 -4.92 -19.15
CA GLY A 26 -2.25 -5.10 -19.39
C GLY A 26 -3.15 -4.53 -18.29
N LEU A 27 -4.32 -5.15 -18.08
CA LEU A 27 -5.36 -4.65 -17.16
C LEU A 27 -5.16 -5.08 -15.70
N GLY A 28 -4.17 -5.95 -15.46
CA GLY A 28 -3.87 -6.47 -14.14
C GLY A 28 -3.42 -5.40 -13.15
N VAL A 29 -3.56 -5.66 -11.86
CA VAL A 29 -3.07 -4.75 -10.81
C VAL A 29 -1.54 -4.83 -10.72
N GLN A 30 -0.87 -3.81 -11.24
CA GLN A 30 0.58 -3.65 -11.19
C GLN A 30 0.91 -2.17 -10.90
N PHE A 31 1.86 -1.94 -10.00
CA PHE A 31 2.36 -0.62 -9.63
C PHE A 31 3.76 -0.39 -10.17
N GLU A 32 4.07 0.87 -10.49
CA GLU A 32 5.41 1.30 -10.82
C GLU A 32 6.37 1.05 -9.65
N THR A 33 7.56 0.54 -9.97
CA THR A 33 8.59 0.22 -8.96
C THR A 33 9.62 1.34 -8.79
N ALA A 34 9.48 2.44 -9.54
CA ALA A 34 10.38 3.58 -9.46
C ALA A 34 10.38 4.17 -8.05
N PHE A 35 11.56 4.49 -7.52
CA PHE A 35 11.70 5.05 -6.18
C PHE A 35 11.13 6.48 -6.13
N PRO A 36 10.10 6.77 -5.31
CA PRO A 36 9.55 8.10 -5.21
C PRO A 36 10.51 9.02 -4.46
N SER A 37 10.88 10.15 -5.06
CA SER A 37 11.78 11.13 -4.43
C SER A 37 11.26 11.68 -3.09
N ALA A 38 9.95 11.68 -2.87
CA ALA A 38 9.32 12.06 -1.61
C ALA A 38 9.59 11.09 -0.45
N LEU A 39 10.10 9.88 -0.73
CA LEU A 39 10.55 8.91 0.27
C LEU A 39 12.05 9.02 0.56
N ASP A 40 12.78 9.86 -0.16
CA ASP A 40 14.21 10.05 0.03
C ASP A 40 14.52 10.54 1.44
N GLY A 41 15.52 9.92 2.07
CA GLY A 41 15.87 10.17 3.47
C GLY A 41 14.89 9.61 4.52
N LYS A 42 13.78 8.99 4.13
CA LYS A 42 12.81 8.36 5.06
C LYS A 42 12.83 6.84 5.02
N VAL A 43 12.90 6.27 3.81
CA VAL A 43 12.90 4.82 3.58
C VAL A 43 14.00 4.49 2.59
N SER A 44 14.70 3.37 2.79
CA SER A 44 15.77 2.97 1.86
C SER A 44 15.19 2.50 0.53
N LYS A 45 15.95 2.65 -0.56
CA LYS A 45 15.56 2.15 -1.89
C LYS A 45 15.27 0.64 -1.86
N GLN A 46 16.03 -0.12 -1.08
CA GLN A 46 15.85 -1.56 -0.91
C GLN A 46 14.55 -1.90 -0.18
N GLN A 47 14.20 -1.16 0.88
CA GLN A 47 12.94 -1.34 1.60
C GLN A 47 11.75 -1.05 0.68
N TRP A 48 11.81 0.07 -0.05
CA TRP A 48 10.81 0.43 -1.06
C TRP A 48 10.66 -0.66 -2.12
N GLU A 49 11.76 -1.08 -2.73
CA GLU A 49 11.77 -2.11 -3.78
C GLU A 49 11.16 -3.42 -3.27
N HIS A 50 11.52 -3.85 -2.06
CA HIS A 50 10.93 -5.01 -1.43
C HIS A 50 9.42 -4.86 -1.20
N THR A 51 8.96 -3.72 -0.66
CA THR A 51 7.54 -3.47 -0.46
C THR A 51 6.76 -3.53 -1.78
N ILE A 52 7.21 -2.80 -2.81
CA ILE A 52 6.45 -2.64 -4.05
C ILE A 52 6.45 -3.91 -4.91
N THR A 53 7.56 -4.64 -4.96
CA THR A 53 7.64 -5.92 -5.68
C THR A 53 6.80 -7.01 -5.00
N THR A 54 6.80 -7.05 -3.66
CA THR A 54 5.96 -7.99 -2.90
C THR A 54 4.47 -7.70 -3.10
N LEU A 55 4.07 -6.42 -3.07
CA LEU A 55 2.69 -6.03 -3.36
C LEU A 55 2.28 -6.46 -4.76
N ASN A 56 3.09 -6.15 -5.78
CA ASN A 56 2.85 -6.60 -7.14
C ASN A 56 2.70 -8.12 -7.21
N SER A 57 3.54 -8.89 -6.52
CA SER A 57 3.42 -10.36 -6.48
C SER A 57 2.10 -10.84 -5.87
N TYR A 58 1.65 -10.23 -4.77
CA TYR A 58 0.39 -10.62 -4.14
C TYR A 58 -0.82 -10.26 -4.99
N TYR A 59 -0.81 -9.09 -5.63
CA TYR A 59 -1.88 -8.69 -6.53
C TYR A 59 -1.96 -9.58 -7.76
N ASN A 60 -0.82 -9.93 -8.38
CA ASN A 60 -0.78 -10.90 -9.48
C ASN A 60 -1.34 -12.27 -9.03
N ALA A 61 -0.92 -12.75 -7.86
CA ALA A 61 -1.44 -14.02 -7.31
C ALA A 61 -2.96 -13.96 -7.01
N ALA A 62 -3.49 -12.81 -6.61
CA ALA A 62 -4.92 -12.63 -6.38
C ALA A 62 -5.73 -12.72 -7.69
N GLU A 63 -5.16 -12.28 -8.82
CA GLU A 63 -5.83 -12.35 -10.12
C GLU A 63 -5.95 -13.77 -10.67
N GLU A 64 -4.92 -14.59 -10.50
CA GLU A 64 -4.93 -16.01 -10.90
C GLU A 64 -5.98 -16.85 -10.16
N VAL A 65 -6.39 -16.38 -8.97
CA VAL A 65 -7.22 -17.10 -8.01
C VAL A 65 -8.71 -16.68 -8.10
N CYS A 66 -9.04 -15.79 -9.04
CA CYS A 66 -10.36 -15.17 -9.21
C CYS A 66 -11.51 -16.15 -9.57
N CYS A 67 -11.25 -17.45 -9.69
CA CYS A 67 -12.26 -18.46 -10.03
C CYS A 67 -13.30 -18.70 -8.91
N THR A 68 -13.02 -18.29 -7.66
CA THR A 68 -13.99 -18.36 -6.55
C THR A 68 -13.85 -17.17 -5.61
N THR A 69 -14.99 -16.59 -5.19
CA THR A 69 -15.06 -15.38 -4.34
C THR A 69 -14.25 -15.51 -3.05
N THR A 70 -14.27 -16.68 -2.42
CA THR A 70 -13.60 -16.96 -1.14
C THR A 70 -12.08 -17.00 -1.21
N GLN A 71 -11.49 -17.29 -2.38
CA GLN A 71 -10.03 -17.33 -2.52
C GLN A 71 -9.46 -15.95 -2.87
N TYR A 72 -10.21 -15.14 -3.63
CA TYR A 72 -9.85 -13.74 -3.88
C TYR A 72 -9.84 -12.92 -2.57
N GLU A 73 -10.87 -13.08 -1.72
CA GLU A 73 -10.91 -12.42 -0.40
C GLU A 73 -9.70 -12.77 0.47
N LYS A 74 -9.30 -14.05 0.50
CA LYS A 74 -8.08 -14.48 1.22
C LYS A 74 -6.81 -13.84 0.68
N ALA A 75 -6.73 -13.66 -0.64
CA ALA A 75 -5.58 -12.99 -1.25
C ALA A 75 -5.54 -11.50 -0.85
N LEU A 76 -6.70 -10.84 -0.76
CA LEU A 76 -6.79 -9.47 -0.26
C LEU A 76 -6.38 -9.36 1.21
N THR A 77 -6.81 -10.29 2.06
CA THR A 77 -6.39 -10.30 3.48
C THR A 77 -4.86 -10.35 3.61
N LYS A 78 -4.17 -11.16 2.79
CA LYS A 78 -2.70 -11.22 2.79
C LYS A 78 -2.06 -9.87 2.43
N ILE A 79 -2.65 -9.13 1.50
CA ILE A 79 -2.19 -7.80 1.10
C ILE A 79 -2.36 -6.84 2.28
N THR A 80 -3.54 -6.82 2.90
CA THR A 80 -3.84 -5.97 4.06
C THR A 80 -2.90 -6.27 5.24
N ASP A 81 -2.66 -7.55 5.55
CA ASP A 81 -1.74 -7.96 6.62
C ASP A 81 -0.30 -7.51 6.34
N PHE A 82 0.15 -7.69 5.09
CA PHE A 82 1.49 -7.24 4.68
C PHE A 82 1.62 -5.72 4.78
N LEU A 83 0.63 -4.96 4.33
CA LEU A 83 0.60 -3.51 4.44
C LEU A 83 0.66 -3.04 5.91
N ALA A 84 -0.09 -3.68 6.79
CA ALA A 84 -0.08 -3.39 8.22
C ALA A 84 1.32 -3.65 8.84
N GLU A 85 1.97 -4.75 8.45
CA GLU A 85 3.31 -5.09 8.92
C GLU A 85 4.38 -4.13 8.39
N GLN A 86 4.32 -3.77 7.11
CA GLN A 86 5.18 -2.76 6.53
C GLN A 86 4.99 -1.40 7.21
N ASN A 87 3.75 -1.02 7.49
CA ASN A 87 3.46 0.19 8.24
C ASN A 87 4.09 0.14 9.64
N ARG A 88 3.91 -0.95 10.37
CA ARG A 88 4.44 -1.12 11.73
C ARG A 88 5.96 -1.00 11.77
N ASN A 89 6.66 -1.64 10.84
CA ASN A 89 8.10 -1.85 10.94
C ASN A 89 8.95 -0.86 10.14
N VAL A 90 8.39 -0.29 9.06
CA VAL A 90 9.15 0.54 8.11
C VAL A 90 8.56 1.94 8.04
N TYR A 91 7.27 2.06 7.72
CA TYR A 91 6.70 3.35 7.32
C TYR A 91 6.32 4.22 8.52
N LEU A 92 5.63 3.70 9.54
CA LEU A 92 5.24 4.49 10.72
C LEU A 92 6.45 5.03 11.50
N PRO A 93 7.52 4.23 11.75
CA PRO A 93 8.74 4.77 12.37
C PRO A 93 9.41 5.87 11.54
N ALA A 94 9.19 5.89 10.23
CA ALA A 94 9.69 6.90 9.30
C ALA A 94 8.74 8.10 9.10
N GLY A 95 7.63 8.19 9.87
CA GLY A 95 6.62 9.24 9.72
C GLY A 95 5.80 9.11 8.43
N LEU A 96 5.58 7.87 7.99
CA LEU A 96 4.86 7.52 6.77
C LEU A 96 3.74 6.52 7.10
N PHE A 97 2.68 6.56 6.32
CA PHE A 97 1.60 5.60 6.42
C PHE A 97 1.13 5.18 5.03
N LEU A 98 1.34 3.91 4.71
CA LEU A 98 0.85 3.24 3.52
C LEU A 98 -0.64 2.96 3.68
N THR A 99 -1.45 3.48 2.78
CA THR A 99 -2.90 3.22 2.77
C THR A 99 -3.22 2.18 1.71
N ASP A 100 -3.98 1.16 2.10
CA ASP A 100 -4.48 0.15 1.18
C ASP A 100 -5.42 0.82 0.14
N PRO A 101 -5.18 0.64 -1.18
CA PRO A 101 -6.09 1.13 -2.22
C PRO A 101 -7.51 0.55 -2.10
N ILE A 102 -7.69 -0.61 -1.46
CA ILE A 102 -8.98 -1.31 -1.36
C ILE A 102 -9.83 -0.74 -0.21
N GLU A 103 -9.20 -0.30 0.89
CA GLU A 103 -9.90 0.30 2.05
C GLU A 103 -10.58 1.64 1.72
N ARG A 104 -10.11 2.37 0.70
CA ARG A 104 -10.71 3.65 0.28
C ARG A 104 -11.96 3.53 -0.60
N GLY A 105 -12.46 2.31 -0.74
CA GLY A 105 -13.74 2.03 -1.37
C GLY A 105 -13.54 1.16 -2.59
N LEU A 106 -13.99 -0.09 -2.48
CA LEU A 106 -14.42 -0.99 -3.54
C LEU A 106 -15.55 -0.39 -4.40
N ARG A 107 -15.45 0.88 -4.80
CA ARG A 107 -16.37 1.51 -5.76
C ARG A 107 -15.86 1.23 -7.17
N VAL A 108 -16.19 0.02 -7.62
CA VAL A 108 -16.66 -0.28 -8.99
C VAL A 108 -15.62 -0.39 -10.13
N VAL A 109 -14.36 0.04 -10.00
CA VAL A 109 -13.46 -0.02 -11.18
C VAL A 109 -12.05 -0.49 -10.84
N LYS A 110 -11.68 -1.71 -11.27
CA LYS A 110 -10.30 -2.24 -11.28
C LYS A 110 -9.28 -1.25 -11.90
N HIS A 111 -9.76 -0.30 -12.69
CA HIS A 111 -8.97 0.65 -13.47
C HIS A 111 -8.30 1.77 -12.65
N PHE A 112 -8.64 1.99 -11.36
CA PHE A 112 -8.12 3.13 -10.57
C PHE A 112 -7.46 2.76 -9.23
N LEU A 113 -6.91 1.55 -9.07
CA LEU A 113 -6.18 1.21 -7.85
C LEU A 113 -4.83 1.95 -7.82
N ASN A 114 -4.70 2.93 -6.92
CA ASN A 114 -3.45 3.65 -6.65
C ASN A 114 -3.04 3.45 -5.19
N ILE A 115 -1.80 3.04 -4.95
CA ILE A 115 -1.24 3.02 -3.59
C ILE A 115 -0.94 4.46 -3.16
N ASN A 116 -1.36 4.79 -1.94
CA ASN A 116 -1.15 6.11 -1.36
C ASN A 116 -0.24 6.01 -0.14
N PHE A 117 0.81 6.81 -0.11
CA PHE A 117 1.59 7.07 1.10
C PHE A 117 1.13 8.40 1.67
N LYS A 118 0.76 8.42 2.95
CA LYS A 118 0.55 9.65 3.70
C LYS A 118 1.79 9.91 4.54
N ILE A 119 2.39 11.07 4.37
CA ILE A 119 3.46 11.56 5.24
C ILE A 119 2.78 12.16 6.47
N THR A 120 2.83 11.48 7.62
CA THR A 120 2.35 12.02 8.89
C THR A 120 3.43 12.92 9.47
N GLY A 121 3.16 14.23 9.48
CA GLY A 121 4.03 15.23 10.11
C GLY A 121 3.86 15.30 11.61
#